data_AF-A0AAE4FLH1-F1
#
_entry.id   AF-A0AAE4FLH1-F1
#
_cell.length_a   1.000
_cell.length_b   1.000
_cell.length_c   1.000
_cell.angle_alpha   90.00
_cell.angle_beta   90.00
_cell.angle_gamma   90.00
#
_symmetry.space_group_name_H-M   'P 1'
#
loop_
_entity.id
_entity.type
_entity.pdbx_description
1 polymer ?
#
loop_
_entity_poly.entity_id
_entity_poly.type
_entity_poly.pdbx_seq_one_letter_code
_entity_poly.pdbx_strand_id
1 'polypeptide(L)'
;MNKEKEKTNAYLENIIAEANKYTAKDKIKYILVKLANNEDINNTNKFLINQSNNSKAIVKSIIQTVNYDSYKFYLLIEEGLNDGSINTDFPKECAELLLLLCNVWLNPILFNRTYEDTITRFKFIQFTMKQLGVDVIDSELLDKIKINLKGVGLNEVSK
;
A
#
# COMPACT_ATOMS: atom_id res chain seq x y z
N MET A 1 5.92 -10.29 -16.26
CA MET A 1 6.64 -10.40 -14.96
C MET A 1 7.92 -9.56 -14.86
N ASN A 2 9.05 -9.84 -15.54
CA ASN A 2 10.26 -8.97 -15.39
C ASN A 2 10.07 -7.54 -15.94
N LYS A 3 9.56 -7.39 -17.17
CA LYS A 3 9.33 -6.05 -17.77
C LYS A 3 8.29 -5.20 -17.03
N GLU A 4 7.23 -5.82 -16.49
CA GLU A 4 6.21 -5.09 -15.70
C GLU A 4 6.79 -4.64 -14.36
N LYS A 5 7.58 -5.49 -13.70
CA LYS A 5 8.24 -5.14 -12.44
C LYS A 5 9.28 -4.04 -12.61
N GLU A 6 10.04 -4.06 -13.70
CA GLU A 6 10.96 -2.97 -14.08
C GLU A 6 10.21 -1.66 -14.30
N LYS A 7 9.04 -1.69 -14.97
CA LYS A 7 8.18 -0.51 -15.15
C LYS A 7 7.65 0.01 -13.81
N THR A 8 7.16 -0.85 -12.92
CA THR A 8 6.68 -0.43 -11.59
C THR A 8 7.80 0.16 -10.75
N ASN A 9 9.00 -0.41 -10.79
CA ASN A 9 10.16 0.12 -10.07
C ASN A 9 10.61 1.49 -10.62
N ALA A 10 10.65 1.65 -11.94
CA ALA A 10 11.00 2.91 -12.58
C ALA A 10 9.95 4.00 -12.28
N TYR A 11 8.66 3.62 -12.25
CA TYR A 11 7.58 4.52 -11.85
C TYR A 11 7.75 4.99 -10.40
N LEU A 12 8.04 4.06 -9.47
CA LEU A 12 8.30 4.39 -8.07
C LEU A 12 9.50 5.32 -7.90
N GLU A 13 10.58 5.10 -8.64
CA GLU A 13 11.76 5.98 -8.61
C GLU A 13 11.45 7.40 -9.11
N ASN A 14 10.64 7.51 -10.17
CA ASN A 14 10.23 8.80 -10.70
C ASN A 14 9.41 9.60 -9.67
N ILE A 15 8.37 8.99 -9.09
CA ILE A 15 7.54 9.68 -8.08
C ILE A 15 8.31 10.03 -6.80
N ILE A 16 9.33 9.25 -6.42
CA ILE A 16 10.24 9.59 -5.31
C ILE A 16 11.03 10.86 -5.67
N ALA A 17 11.59 10.94 -6.88
CA ALA A 17 12.38 12.09 -7.33
C ALA A 17 11.55 13.38 -7.45
N GLU A 18 10.28 13.29 -7.87
CA GLU A 18 9.36 14.43 -7.93
C GLU A 18 9.09 15.05 -6.54
N ALA A 19 9.22 14.26 -5.48
CA ALA A 19 8.83 14.62 -4.12
C ALA A 19 10.01 15.13 -3.25
N ASN A 20 11.12 15.54 -3.84
CA ASN A 20 12.33 15.98 -3.13
C ASN A 20 12.18 17.25 -2.27
N LYS A 21 11.07 17.98 -2.38
CA LYS A 21 10.79 19.18 -1.57
C LYS A 21 9.95 18.91 -0.31
N TYR A 22 9.53 17.66 -0.11
CA TYR A 22 8.68 17.26 1.00
C TYR A 22 9.50 16.69 2.15
N THR A 23 8.94 16.73 3.37
CA THR A 23 9.39 15.83 4.44
C THR A 23 9.18 14.39 3.99
N ALA A 24 9.94 13.44 4.56
CA ALA A 24 9.82 12.04 4.18
C ALA A 24 8.41 11.50 4.44
N LYS A 25 7.76 11.90 5.54
CA LYS A 25 6.34 11.57 5.80
C LYS A 25 5.42 12.00 4.67
N ASP A 26 5.54 13.26 4.21
CA ASP A 26 4.67 13.79 3.16
C ASP A 26 5.01 13.18 1.78
N LYS A 27 6.29 12.86 1.56
CA LYS A 27 6.75 12.08 0.41
C LYS A 27 6.08 10.69 0.37
N ILE A 28 6.03 9.97 1.49
CA ILE A 28 5.35 8.67 1.56
C ILE A 28 3.84 8.82 1.28
N LYS A 29 3.17 9.83 1.84
CA LYS A 29 1.75 10.10 1.55
C LYS A 29 1.51 10.32 0.07
N TYR A 30 2.32 11.17 -0.56
CA TYR A 30 2.26 11.43 -2.00
C TYR A 30 2.43 10.14 -2.82
N ILE A 31 3.43 9.32 -2.48
CA ILE A 31 3.71 8.05 -3.14
C ILE A 31 2.51 7.10 -3.02
N LEU A 32 1.93 6.93 -1.83
CA LEU A 32 0.79 6.04 -1.62
C LEU A 32 -0.43 6.47 -2.45
N VAL A 33 -0.71 7.78 -2.51
CA VAL A 33 -1.79 8.33 -3.36
C VAL A 33 -1.50 8.07 -4.84
N LYS A 34 -0.27 8.27 -5.32
CA LYS A 34 0.11 7.99 -6.72
C LYS A 34 -0.02 6.52 -7.06
N LEU A 35 0.45 5.63 -6.19
CA LEU A 35 0.33 4.18 -6.37
C LEU A 35 -1.14 3.75 -6.40
N ALA A 36 -1.98 4.30 -5.52
CA ALA A 36 -3.41 4.01 -5.50
C ALA A 36 -4.14 4.49 -6.77
N ASN A 37 -3.65 5.53 -7.45
CA ASN A 37 -4.24 6.02 -8.71
C ASN A 37 -3.69 5.32 -9.96
N ASN A 38 -2.68 4.47 -9.83
CA ASN A 38 -2.07 3.83 -10.98
C ASN A 38 -2.90 2.61 -11.43
N GLU A 39 -3.57 2.75 -12.57
CA GLU A 39 -4.44 1.70 -13.12
C GLU A 39 -3.69 0.40 -13.44
N ASP A 40 -2.44 0.47 -13.90
CA ASP A 40 -1.63 -0.72 -14.20
C ASP A 40 -1.29 -1.51 -12.92
N ILE A 41 -0.97 -0.81 -11.83
CA ILE A 41 -0.71 -1.41 -10.52
C ILE A 41 -2.00 -2.01 -9.96
N ASN A 42 -3.11 -1.29 -10.02
CA ASN A 42 -4.42 -1.78 -9.57
C ASN A 42 -4.91 -2.98 -10.40
N ASN A 43 -4.66 -2.99 -11.71
CA ASN A 43 -5.03 -4.09 -12.60
C ASN A 43 -4.13 -5.32 -12.40
N THR A 44 -2.84 -5.13 -12.10
CA THR A 44 -1.93 -6.24 -11.73
C THR A 44 -2.36 -6.87 -10.40
N ASN A 45 -2.75 -6.05 -9.42
CA ASN A 45 -3.32 -6.54 -8.17
C ASN A 45 -4.63 -7.30 -8.45
N LYS A 46 -5.57 -6.75 -9.23
CA LYS A 46 -6.80 -7.45 -9.66
C LYS A 46 -6.53 -8.77 -10.41
N PHE A 47 -5.50 -8.83 -11.24
CA PHE A 47 -5.12 -10.03 -11.98
C PHE A 47 -4.58 -11.14 -11.07
N LEU A 48 -3.76 -10.80 -10.07
CA LEU A 48 -3.29 -11.77 -9.05
C LEU A 48 -4.44 -12.29 -8.19
N ILE A 49 -5.44 -11.45 -7.96
CA ILE A 49 -6.64 -11.71 -7.16
C ILE A 49 -7.66 -12.61 -7.87
N ASN A 50 -7.83 -12.47 -9.19
CA ASN A 50 -8.68 -13.33 -10.01
C ASN A 50 -8.15 -14.78 -10.10
N GLN A 51 -6.96 -15.05 -9.55
CA GLN A 51 -6.44 -16.37 -9.29
C GLN A 51 -6.54 -16.74 -7.80
N SER A 52 -7.68 -16.54 -7.15
CA SER A 52 -7.92 -16.98 -5.76
C SER A 52 -7.61 -18.47 -5.51
N ASN A 53 -7.51 -19.28 -6.57
CA ASN A 53 -7.06 -20.68 -6.56
C ASN A 53 -5.53 -20.87 -6.66
N ASN A 54 -4.73 -19.81 -6.76
CA ASN A 54 -3.27 -19.87 -6.92
C ASN A 54 -2.54 -19.39 -5.65
N SER A 55 -2.59 -20.22 -4.61
CA SER A 55 -1.91 -19.99 -3.34
C SER A 55 -0.41 -19.67 -3.49
N LYS A 56 0.26 -20.25 -4.50
CA LYS A 56 1.67 -19.97 -4.80
C LYS A 56 1.90 -18.53 -5.22
N ALA A 57 1.00 -17.93 -6.01
CA ALA A 57 1.10 -16.53 -6.40
C ALA A 57 0.95 -15.60 -5.20
N ILE A 58 0.01 -15.91 -4.30
CA ILE A 58 -0.20 -15.13 -3.06
C ILE A 58 1.03 -15.21 -2.15
N VAL A 59 1.54 -16.41 -1.88
CA VAL A 59 2.76 -16.59 -1.06
C VAL A 59 3.96 -15.88 -1.68
N LYS A 60 4.13 -15.99 -3.00
CA LYS A 60 5.19 -15.27 -3.71
C LYS A 60 5.04 -13.75 -3.58
N SER A 61 3.82 -13.22 -3.65
CA SER A 61 3.56 -11.80 -3.47
C SER A 61 3.89 -11.34 -2.05
N ILE A 62 3.53 -12.12 -1.02
CA ILE A 62 3.88 -11.82 0.38
C ILE A 62 5.41 -11.77 0.55
N ILE A 63 6.12 -12.81 0.09
CA ILE A 63 7.58 -12.88 0.17
C ILE A 63 8.22 -11.72 -0.58
N GLN A 64 7.70 -11.39 -1.77
CA GLN A 64 8.18 -10.28 -2.58
C GLN A 64 8.02 -8.93 -1.88
N THR A 65 6.84 -8.70 -1.30
CA THR A 65 6.53 -7.46 -0.58
C THR A 65 7.44 -7.29 0.63
N VAL A 66 7.62 -8.33 1.44
CA VAL A 66 8.45 -8.27 2.66
C VAL A 66 9.93 -8.14 2.34
N ASN A 67 10.46 -8.98 1.44
CA ASN A 67 11.91 -9.09 1.27
C ASN A 67 12.50 -8.06 0.31
N TYR A 68 11.68 -7.38 -0.50
CA TYR A 68 12.18 -6.50 -1.56
C TYR A 68 11.41 -5.19 -1.68
N ASP A 69 10.08 -5.22 -1.81
CA ASP A 69 9.33 -4.00 -2.12
C ASP A 69 9.33 -3.03 -0.93
N SER A 70 9.37 -3.57 0.29
CA SER A 70 9.48 -2.83 1.55
C SER A 70 10.75 -2.00 1.67
N TYR A 71 11.85 -2.41 1.01
CA TYR A 71 13.16 -1.80 1.19
C TYR A 71 13.16 -0.31 0.82
N LYS A 72 12.47 0.07 -0.26
CA LYS A 72 12.34 1.49 -0.65
C LYS A 72 11.56 2.29 0.40
N PHE A 73 10.52 1.72 0.99
CA PHE A 73 9.76 2.37 2.07
C PHE A 73 10.54 2.45 3.38
N TYR A 74 11.37 1.45 3.68
CA TYR A 74 12.29 1.49 4.81
C TYR A 74 13.25 2.67 4.70
N LEU A 75 13.89 2.87 3.54
CA LEU A 75 14.78 4.02 3.32
C LEU A 75 14.05 5.37 3.48
N LEU A 76 12.80 5.46 3.02
CA LEU A 76 11.96 6.65 3.22
C LEU A 76 11.61 6.87 4.70
N ILE A 77 11.37 5.80 5.46
CA ILE A 77 11.10 5.89 6.89
C ILE A 77 12.36 6.33 7.64
N GLU A 78 13.54 5.84 7.26
CA GLU A 78 14.82 6.32 7.81
C GLU A 78 15.09 7.78 7.48
N GLU A 79 14.79 8.23 6.26
CA GLU A 79 14.81 9.65 5.91
C GLU A 79 13.92 10.46 6.86
N GLY A 80 12.73 9.93 7.21
CA GLY A 80 11.80 10.55 8.14
C GLY A 80 12.24 10.60 9.59
N LEU A 81 13.06 9.63 10.02
CA LEU A 81 13.73 9.70 11.33
C LEU A 81 14.75 10.84 11.36
N ASN A 82 15.52 11.00 10.27
CA ASN A 82 16.55 12.02 10.16
C ASN A 82 15.98 13.44 10.05
N ASP A 83 14.88 13.63 9.32
CA ASP A 83 14.21 14.93 9.18
C ASP A 83 13.21 15.24 10.33
N GLY A 84 12.98 14.27 11.23
CA GLY A 84 12.11 14.38 12.40
C GLY A 84 10.61 14.29 12.09
N SER A 85 10.22 13.99 10.84
CA SER A 85 8.81 13.89 10.43
C SER A 85 8.15 12.56 10.81
N ILE A 86 8.96 11.52 11.08
CA ILE A 86 8.57 10.18 11.52
C ILE A 86 9.29 9.86 12.84
N ASN A 87 8.60 9.18 13.76
CA ASN A 87 9.18 8.81 15.06
C ASN A 87 8.83 7.37 15.42
N THR A 88 9.69 6.42 15.07
CA THR A 88 9.48 4.99 15.33
C THR A 88 10.78 4.31 15.73
N ASP A 89 10.69 3.35 16.65
CA ASP A 89 11.82 2.49 17.02
C ASP A 89 12.00 1.29 16.07
N PHE A 90 11.05 1.08 15.15
CA PHE A 90 10.95 -0.12 14.31
C PHE A 90 10.78 0.23 12.82
N PRO A 91 11.75 0.95 12.19
CA PRO A 91 11.57 1.50 10.85
C PRO A 91 11.38 0.41 9.78
N LYS A 92 12.11 -0.70 9.89
CA LYS A 92 12.06 -1.80 8.93
C LYS A 92 10.73 -2.56 9.02
N GLU A 93 10.32 -2.91 10.23
CA GLU A 93 9.06 -3.61 10.51
C GLU A 93 7.87 -2.76 10.10
N CYS A 94 7.92 -1.44 10.32
CA CYS A 94 6.88 -0.53 9.86
C CYS A 94 6.78 -0.50 8.33
N ALA A 95 7.90 -0.53 7.60
CA ALA A 95 7.88 -0.59 6.14
C ALA A 95 7.25 -1.89 5.63
N GLU A 96 7.66 -3.02 6.19
CA GLU A 96 7.13 -4.35 5.84
C GLU A 96 5.64 -4.44 6.14
N LEU A 97 5.23 -4.03 7.35
CA LEU A 97 3.84 -4.06 7.80
C LEU A 97 2.95 -3.15 6.95
N LEU A 98 3.39 -1.92 6.67
CA LEU A 98 2.64 -0.98 5.84
C LEU A 98 2.31 -1.59 4.47
N LEU A 99 3.31 -2.16 3.78
CA LEU A 99 3.09 -2.73 2.46
C LEU A 99 2.28 -4.02 2.51
N LEU A 100 2.48 -4.88 3.51
CA LEU A 100 1.64 -6.07 3.70
C LEU A 100 0.17 -5.68 3.91
N LEU A 101 -0.07 -4.67 4.74
CA LEU A 101 -1.42 -4.20 5.03
C LEU A 101 -2.08 -3.63 3.77
N CYS A 102 -1.36 -2.84 2.97
CA CYS A 102 -1.89 -2.24 1.74
C CYS A 102 -2.06 -3.24 0.59
N ASN A 103 -1.07 -4.10 0.33
CA ASN A 103 -1.04 -4.96 -0.85
C ASN A 103 -1.82 -6.26 -0.65
N VAL A 104 -1.84 -6.79 0.58
CA VAL A 104 -2.42 -8.10 0.87
C VAL A 104 -3.62 -7.95 1.78
N TRP A 105 -3.46 -7.41 2.99
CA TRP A 105 -4.52 -7.47 4.00
C TRP A 105 -5.76 -6.65 3.62
N LEU A 106 -5.61 -5.47 3.03
CA LEU A 106 -6.72 -4.60 2.64
C LEU A 106 -7.56 -5.15 1.48
N ASN A 107 -7.03 -6.15 0.78
CA ASN A 107 -7.62 -6.71 -0.42
C ASN A 107 -9.02 -7.33 -0.15
N PRO A 108 -10.09 -6.75 -0.72
CA PRO A 108 -11.44 -7.20 -0.39
C PRO A 108 -11.78 -8.56 -1.01
N ILE A 109 -11.27 -8.86 -2.20
CA ILE A 109 -11.60 -10.10 -2.92
C ILE A 109 -10.88 -11.29 -2.27
N LEU A 110 -9.61 -11.13 -1.90
CA LEU A 110 -8.83 -12.20 -1.26
C LEU A 110 -9.48 -12.70 0.05
N PHE A 111 -10.19 -11.82 0.75
CA PHE A 111 -10.81 -12.11 2.05
C PHE A 111 -12.35 -12.06 2.03
N ASN A 112 -12.97 -12.05 0.83
CA ASN A 112 -14.42 -12.02 0.64
C ASN A 112 -15.14 -10.93 1.47
N ARG A 113 -14.63 -9.69 1.42
CA ARG A 113 -15.14 -8.58 2.24
C ARG A 113 -16.11 -7.66 1.50
N THR A 114 -17.01 -7.08 2.27
CA THR A 114 -17.87 -5.98 1.81
C THR A 114 -17.06 -4.70 1.66
N TYR A 115 -17.66 -3.71 0.99
CA TYR A 115 -17.10 -2.36 0.93
C TYR A 115 -16.90 -1.76 2.32
N GLU A 116 -17.92 -1.80 3.19
CA GLU A 116 -17.86 -1.21 4.53
C GLU A 116 -16.82 -1.88 5.44
N ASP A 117 -16.68 -3.22 5.34
CA ASP A 117 -15.62 -3.94 6.04
C ASP A 117 -14.25 -3.47 5.57
N THR A 118 -14.07 -3.27 4.27
CA THR A 118 -12.80 -2.83 3.69
C THR A 118 -12.44 -1.41 4.13
N ILE A 119 -13.42 -0.50 4.16
CA ILE A 119 -13.23 0.86 4.67
C ILE A 119 -12.86 0.83 6.16
N THR A 120 -13.48 -0.05 6.95
CA THR A 120 -13.16 -0.24 8.37
C THR A 120 -11.72 -0.71 8.55
N ARG A 121 -11.24 -1.64 7.69
CA ARG A 121 -9.85 -2.10 7.71
C ARG A 121 -8.88 -0.99 7.33
N PHE A 122 -9.20 -0.15 6.34
CA PHE A 122 -8.37 1.01 6.02
C PHE A 122 -8.20 1.96 7.22
N LYS A 123 -9.30 2.28 7.93
CA LYS A 123 -9.23 3.11 9.15
C LYS A 123 -8.37 2.45 10.23
N PHE A 124 -8.40 1.12 10.34
CA PHE A 124 -7.52 0.38 11.24
C PHE A 124 -6.04 0.46 10.84
N ILE A 125 -5.72 0.40 9.55
CA ILE A 125 -4.34 0.61 9.06
C ILE A 125 -3.88 2.02 9.44
N GLN A 126 -4.70 3.04 9.18
CA GLN A 126 -4.41 4.43 9.54
C GLN A 126 -4.09 4.57 11.03
N PHE A 127 -4.98 4.04 11.88
CA PHE A 127 -4.77 4.04 13.32
C PHE A 127 -3.47 3.32 13.71
N THR A 128 -3.24 2.12 13.19
CA THR A 128 -2.07 1.29 13.53
C THR A 128 -0.77 1.99 13.15
N MET A 129 -0.65 2.49 11.92
CA MET A 129 0.57 3.14 11.44
C MET A 129 0.87 4.42 12.21
N LYS A 130 -0.18 5.18 12.57
CA LYS A 130 -0.05 6.36 13.43
C LYS A 130 0.46 5.99 14.84
N GLN A 131 -0.05 4.91 15.44
CA GLN A 131 0.42 4.43 16.75
C GLN A 131 1.86 3.93 16.71
N LEU A 132 2.30 3.39 15.57
CA LEU A 132 3.69 2.99 15.33
C LEU A 132 4.62 4.16 14.98
N GLY A 133 4.10 5.40 14.95
CA GLY A 133 4.89 6.59 14.69
C GLY A 133 5.13 6.92 13.21
N VAL A 134 4.46 6.18 12.31
CA VAL A 134 4.54 6.32 10.85
C VAL A 134 3.18 6.81 10.33
N ASP A 135 2.82 8.05 10.68
CA ASP A 135 1.52 8.67 10.32
C ASP A 135 1.45 9.11 8.84
N VAL A 136 1.46 8.11 7.95
CA VAL A 136 1.57 8.28 6.48
C VAL A 136 0.28 7.92 5.74
N ILE A 137 -0.80 7.61 6.46
CA ILE A 137 -2.11 7.26 5.90
C ILE A 137 -3.09 8.38 6.20
N ASP A 138 -3.55 9.09 5.17
CA ASP A 138 -4.46 10.23 5.33
C ASP A 138 -5.83 10.02 4.67
N SER A 139 -6.69 11.03 4.83
CA SER A 139 -8.03 11.04 4.26
C SER A 139 -8.02 11.11 2.73
N GLU A 140 -7.00 11.71 2.12
CA GLU A 140 -6.88 11.77 0.66
C GLU A 140 -6.74 10.35 0.09
N LEU A 141 -5.84 9.56 0.68
CA LEU A 141 -5.67 8.16 0.29
C LEU A 141 -6.97 7.35 0.48
N LEU A 142 -7.68 7.56 1.59
CA LEU A 142 -8.97 6.92 1.82
C LEU A 142 -9.96 7.22 0.69
N ASP A 143 -10.08 8.49 0.30
CA ASP A 143 -11.04 8.89 -0.74
C ASP A 143 -10.68 8.30 -2.11
N LYS A 144 -9.39 8.17 -2.43
CA LYS A 144 -8.94 7.43 -3.63
C LYS A 144 -9.33 5.96 -3.56
N ILE A 145 -9.11 5.30 -2.43
CA ILE A 145 -9.46 3.90 -2.26
C ILE A 145 -10.96 3.67 -2.36
N LYS A 146 -11.79 4.54 -1.75
CA LYS A 146 -13.25 4.47 -1.90
C LYS A 146 -13.68 4.52 -3.37
N ILE A 147 -13.07 5.39 -4.18
CA ILE A 147 -13.35 5.49 -5.62
C ILE A 147 -12.99 4.18 -6.32
N ASN A 148 -11.79 3.65 -6.06
CA ASN A 148 -11.32 2.41 -6.67
C ASN A 148 -12.18 1.19 -6.32
N LEU A 149 -12.74 1.14 -5.10
CA LEU A 149 -13.54 0.01 -4.60
C LEU A 149 -14.97 -0.01 -5.16
N LYS A 150 -15.55 1.13 -5.55
CA LYS A 150 -16.92 1.19 -6.08
C LYS A 150 -17.14 0.38 -7.36
N GLY A 151 -16.08 0.06 -8.10
CA GLY A 151 -16.15 -0.74 -9.33
C GLY A 151 -15.72 -2.20 -9.19
N VAL A 152 -15.53 -2.73 -7.98
CA VAL A 152 -14.88 -4.04 -7.75
C VAL A 152 -15.87 -5.20 -7.63
N GLY A 153 -17.18 -4.99 -7.83
CA GLY A 153 -18.17 -6.07 -7.74
C GLY A 153 -18.17 -6.74 -6.36
N LEU A 154 -17.99 -5.93 -5.31
CA LEU A 154 -17.97 -6.40 -3.93
C LEU A 154 -19.37 -6.87 -3.54
N ASN A 155 -19.43 -7.87 -2.66
CA ASN A 155 -20.70 -8.36 -2.12
C ASN A 155 -21.44 -7.17 -1.48
N GLU A 156 -22.47 -6.67 -2.15
CA GLU A 156 -23.46 -5.82 -1.51
C GLU A 156 -24.16 -6.70 -0.48
N VAL A 157 -24.29 -6.18 0.75
CA VAL A 157 -24.93 -6.90 1.84
C VAL A 157 -26.34 -7.27 1.40
N SER A 158 -26.58 -8.54 1.07
CA SER A 158 -27.89 -9.14 1.23
C SER A 158 -28.17 -9.16 2.73
N LYS A 159 -28.82 -8.09 3.21
CA LYS A 159 -29.41 -8.03 4.55
C LYS A 159 -30.45 -9.12 4.72
#